data_AF-A0AAV4DUR3-F1
#
_entry.id   AF-A0AAV4DUR3-F1
#
_cell.length_a   1.000
_cell.length_b   1.000
_cell.length_c   1.000
_cell.angle_alpha   90.00
_cell.angle_beta   90.00
_cell.angle_gamma   90.00
#
_symmetry.space_group_name_H-M   'P 1'
#
loop_
_entity.id
_entity.type
_entity.pdbx_description
1 polymer ?
#
loop_
_entity_poly.entity_id
_entity_poly.type
_entity_poly.pdbx_seq_one_letter_code
_entity_poly.pdbx_strand_id
1 'polypeptide(L)'
;MGDMDDGGWEVCDDPEVRPVPPCIIYSYGTGKDWTFDEDVSRLYGCHVFAFDPSLDLQRHDRTPLIHFYPWGVSGTTRTNSKGWQMYTMEEIKGLLGHKDKTIDIVKMDIESSEWTAVPQMLSSGALKGVKQLYIEYHVTSATNNREGLKTIQAVERDGWKKFYVRKNFHCMRKQRDFPVKRTSCYEVMYMKAQN
;
A
#
# COMPACT_ATOMS: atom_id res chain seq x y z
N MET A 1 5.90 7.82 10.36
CA MET A 1 7.18 7.18 9.96
C MET A 1 7.43 7.50 8.51
N GLY A 2 8.67 7.75 8.12
CA GLY A 2 9.02 8.30 6.80
C GLY A 2 8.98 9.83 6.73
N ASP A 3 9.18 10.38 5.53
CA ASP A 3 9.27 11.81 5.29
C ASP A 3 7.92 12.51 5.56
N MET A 4 7.95 13.56 6.39
CA MET A 4 6.73 14.29 6.77
C MET A 4 6.10 15.05 5.60
N ASP A 5 6.84 15.34 4.54
CA ASP A 5 6.32 16.06 3.37
C ASP A 5 5.57 15.09 2.42
N ASP A 6 6.24 14.07 1.89
CA ASP A 6 5.73 13.06 0.95
C ASP A 6 6.30 11.69 1.29
N GLY A 7 5.47 10.69 1.61
CA GLY A 7 5.94 9.35 2.00
C GLY A 7 5.87 9.03 3.50
N GLY A 8 5.30 9.94 4.31
CA GLY A 8 5.11 9.77 5.74
C GLY A 8 3.79 9.11 6.11
N TRP A 9 3.84 7.96 6.79
CA TRP A 9 2.65 7.17 7.16
C TRP A 9 2.52 7.01 8.67
N GLU A 10 1.28 7.11 9.17
CA GLU A 10 0.94 6.84 10.56
C GLU A 10 0.76 5.33 10.77
N VAL A 11 1.54 4.77 11.69
CA VAL A 11 1.41 3.36 12.10
C VAL A 11 0.54 3.30 13.34
N CYS A 12 -0.52 2.49 13.32
CA CYS A 12 -1.31 2.26 14.52
C CYS A 12 -0.48 1.44 15.51
N ASP A 13 -0.17 2.04 16.65
CA ASP A 13 0.67 1.46 17.68
C ASP A 13 -0.16 0.78 18.78
N ASP A 14 -1.46 0.58 18.59
CA ASP A 14 -2.31 -0.12 19.55
C ASP A 14 -1.87 -1.58 19.70
N PRO A 15 -1.82 -2.14 20.94
CA PRO A 15 -1.25 -3.47 21.20
C PRO A 15 -1.83 -4.61 20.35
N GLU A 16 -3.09 -4.48 19.91
CA GLU A 16 -3.82 -5.49 19.14
C GLU A 16 -3.34 -5.60 17.68
N VAL A 17 -2.83 -4.49 17.12
CA VAL A 17 -2.44 -4.41 15.70
C VAL A 17 -1.00 -3.95 15.47
N ARG A 18 -0.30 -3.54 16.54
CA ARG A 18 1.10 -3.16 16.53
C ARG A 18 1.97 -4.28 15.90
N PRO A 19 2.89 -3.95 14.98
CA PRO A 19 3.87 -4.91 14.49
C PRO A 19 4.79 -5.40 15.63
N VAL A 20 4.98 -6.72 15.75
CA VAL A 20 5.85 -7.33 16.76
C VAL A 20 6.65 -8.47 16.11
N PRO A 21 7.99 -8.53 16.29
CA PRO A 21 8.80 -9.61 15.72
C PRO A 21 8.39 -11.01 16.19
N PRO A 22 8.44 -12.02 15.29
CA PRO A 22 8.70 -11.90 13.85
C PRO A 22 7.49 -11.29 13.11
N CYS A 23 7.72 -10.21 12.36
CA CYS A 23 6.68 -9.46 11.63
C CYS A 23 7.07 -9.22 10.17
N ILE A 24 6.04 -9.10 9.32
CA ILE A 24 6.17 -8.92 7.87
C ILE A 24 5.43 -7.65 7.45
N ILE A 25 6.11 -6.79 6.70
CA ILE A 25 5.53 -5.58 6.11
C ILE A 25 5.66 -5.65 4.60
N TYR A 26 4.58 -5.36 3.87
CA TYR A 26 4.60 -5.15 2.43
C TYR A 26 4.53 -3.65 2.15
N SER A 27 5.49 -3.15 1.37
CA SER A 27 5.57 -1.76 0.96
C SER A 27 5.55 -1.69 -0.56
N TYR A 28 4.39 -1.33 -1.13
CA TYR A 28 4.21 -1.19 -2.56
C TYR A 28 4.40 0.28 -2.98
N GLY A 29 5.20 0.46 -4.02
CA GLY A 29 5.67 1.76 -4.51
C GLY A 29 6.52 2.47 -3.47
N THR A 30 7.73 1.97 -3.29
CA THR A 30 8.76 2.64 -2.49
C THR A 30 9.20 3.96 -3.14
N GLY A 31 9.22 4.02 -4.47
CA GLY A 31 9.75 5.17 -5.18
C GLY A 31 11.22 5.41 -4.80
N LYS A 32 11.59 6.68 -4.69
CA LYS A 32 12.95 7.07 -4.28
C LYS A 32 13.08 7.31 -2.78
N ASP A 33 11.96 7.27 -2.05
CA ASP A 33 11.93 7.50 -0.62
C ASP A 33 11.80 6.16 0.15
N TRP A 34 12.90 5.78 0.79
CA TRP A 34 12.98 4.56 1.59
C TRP A 34 12.74 4.82 3.08
N THR A 35 12.47 6.06 3.47
CA THR A 35 12.46 6.46 4.89
C THR A 35 11.38 5.74 5.69
N PHE A 36 10.19 5.51 5.12
CA PHE A 36 9.17 4.68 5.76
C PHE A 36 9.67 3.24 5.99
N ASP A 37 10.23 2.62 4.94
CA ASP A 37 10.72 1.23 4.98
C ASP A 37 11.84 1.08 6.01
N GLU A 38 12.75 2.05 6.07
CA GLU A 38 13.84 2.09 7.05
C GLU A 38 13.36 2.33 8.47
N ASP A 39 12.41 3.24 8.68
CA ASP A 39 11.86 3.54 10.00
C ASP A 39 11.10 2.34 10.59
N VAL A 40 10.20 1.71 9.83
CA VAL A 40 9.43 0.56 10.34
C VAL A 40 10.34 -0.64 10.60
N SER A 41 11.33 -0.86 9.73
CA SER A 41 12.33 -1.91 9.91
C SER A 41 13.16 -1.68 11.18
N ARG A 42 13.65 -0.45 11.38
CA ARG A 42 14.49 -0.06 12.53
C ARG A 42 13.74 -0.03 13.86
N LEU A 43 12.51 0.47 13.87
CA LEU A 43 11.74 0.69 15.11
C LEU A 43 10.98 -0.55 15.57
N TYR A 44 10.43 -1.34 14.63
CA TYR A 44 9.69 -2.55 14.96
C TYR A 44 10.49 -3.84 14.74
N GLY A 45 11.62 -3.82 14.05
CA GLY A 45 12.41 -5.03 13.77
C GLY A 45 11.75 -5.97 12.76
N CYS A 46 10.88 -5.45 11.89
CA CYS A 46 10.15 -6.25 10.91
C CYS A 46 10.94 -6.48 9.62
N HIS A 47 10.67 -7.60 8.96
CA HIS A 47 11.07 -7.82 7.58
C HIS A 47 10.15 -7.02 6.66
N VAL A 48 10.71 -6.06 5.95
CA VAL A 48 10.02 -5.24 4.95
C VAL A 48 10.30 -5.82 3.57
N PHE A 49 9.24 -6.14 2.85
CA PHE A 49 9.27 -6.53 1.46
C PHE A 49 8.81 -5.33 0.65
N ALA A 50 9.77 -4.66 0.02
CA ALA A 50 9.59 -3.46 -0.79
C ALA A 50 9.42 -3.85 -2.26
N PHE A 51 8.41 -3.28 -2.91
CA PHE A 51 7.98 -3.64 -4.26
C PHE A 51 7.83 -2.39 -5.12
N ASP A 52 8.67 -2.23 -6.12
CA ASP A 52 8.52 -1.13 -7.08
C ASP A 52 9.12 -1.50 -8.45
N PRO A 53 8.30 -1.71 -9.49
CA PRO A 53 8.81 -2.05 -10.80
C PRO A 53 9.29 -0.82 -11.60
N SER A 54 9.05 0.40 -11.11
CA SER A 54 9.43 1.65 -11.76
C SER A 54 10.87 2.05 -11.49
N LEU A 55 11.47 1.49 -10.44
CA LEU A 55 12.89 1.66 -10.14
C LEU A 55 13.72 0.78 -11.07
N ASP A 56 14.78 1.37 -11.65
CA ASP A 56 15.78 0.64 -12.42
C ASP A 56 16.74 -0.11 -11.48
N LEU A 57 16.19 -1.04 -10.71
CA LEU A 57 16.88 -1.83 -9.69
C LEU A 57 16.53 -3.31 -9.89
N GLN A 58 17.50 -4.19 -9.69
CA GLN A 58 17.26 -5.63 -9.61
C GLN A 58 16.83 -6.02 -8.19
N ARG A 59 16.31 -7.24 -8.03
CA ARG A 59 16.06 -7.80 -6.70
C ARG A 59 17.35 -7.77 -5.87
N HIS A 60 17.28 -7.22 -4.67
CA HIS A 60 18.40 -7.18 -3.73
C HIS A 60 17.88 -6.97 -2.31
N ASP A 61 18.73 -7.25 -1.33
CA ASP A 61 18.48 -6.85 0.05
C ASP A 61 19.14 -5.49 0.27
N ARG A 62 18.33 -4.46 0.58
CA ARG A 62 18.83 -3.12 0.95
C ARG A 62 19.51 -3.18 2.32
N THR A 63 18.93 -3.97 3.22
CA THR A 63 19.46 -4.32 4.54
C THR A 63 19.06 -5.77 4.87
N PRO A 64 19.58 -6.40 5.93
CA PRO A 64 19.13 -7.74 6.34
C PRO A 64 17.62 -7.87 6.63
N LEU A 65 16.93 -6.75 6.85
CA LEU A 65 15.50 -6.69 7.13
C LEU A 65 14.69 -6.02 6.01
N ILE A 66 15.31 -5.54 4.93
CA ILE A 66 14.61 -4.87 3.83
C ILE A 66 14.97 -5.57 2.52
N HIS A 67 13.97 -6.22 1.93
CA HIS A 67 14.08 -7.04 0.74
C HIS A 67 13.35 -6.36 -0.42
N PHE A 68 14.08 -5.95 -1.46
CA PHE A 68 13.52 -5.26 -2.60
C PHE A 68 13.24 -6.20 -3.77
N TYR A 69 12.09 -6.01 -4.42
CA TYR A 69 11.64 -6.72 -5.60
C TYR A 69 11.15 -5.73 -6.67
N PRO A 70 11.62 -5.84 -7.93
CA PRO A 70 11.15 -5.00 -9.04
C PRO A 70 9.80 -5.50 -9.59
N TRP A 71 8.84 -5.69 -8.70
CA TRP A 71 7.51 -6.22 -8.98
C TRP A 71 6.46 -5.15 -8.66
N GLY A 72 5.44 -5.03 -9.50
CA GLY A 72 4.25 -4.23 -9.19
C GLY A 72 3.11 -5.10 -8.68
N VAL A 73 2.17 -4.48 -7.97
CA VAL A 73 0.91 -5.12 -7.58
C VAL A 73 -0.25 -4.56 -8.41
N SER A 74 -1.13 -5.43 -8.89
CA SER A 74 -2.31 -5.02 -9.66
C SER A 74 -3.44 -6.05 -9.56
N GLY A 75 -4.59 -5.75 -10.18
CA GLY A 75 -5.73 -6.67 -10.21
C GLY A 75 -5.52 -7.95 -11.04
N THR A 76 -4.46 -8.07 -11.85
CA THR A 76 -4.12 -9.34 -12.53
C THR A 76 -2.62 -9.49 -12.68
N THR A 77 -2.16 -10.72 -12.82
CA THR A 77 -0.76 -11.01 -13.13
C THR A 77 -0.51 -10.91 -14.61
N ARG A 78 0.45 -10.04 -14.97
CA ARG A 78 0.83 -9.75 -16.35
C ARG A 78 2.11 -8.96 -16.41
N THR A 79 2.75 -8.96 -17.57
CA THR A 79 3.63 -7.87 -17.96
C THR A 79 2.77 -6.71 -18.47
N ASN A 80 2.88 -5.52 -17.89
CA ASN A 80 2.11 -4.35 -18.35
C ASN A 80 2.76 -3.70 -19.59
N SER A 81 2.14 -2.65 -20.14
CA SER A 81 2.65 -1.94 -21.32
C SER A 81 4.00 -1.25 -21.14
N LYS A 82 4.48 -1.08 -19.90
CA LYS A 82 5.81 -0.55 -19.57
C LYS A 82 6.87 -1.66 -19.45
N GLY A 83 6.51 -2.93 -19.67
CA GLY A 83 7.41 -4.07 -19.47
C GLY A 83 7.54 -4.53 -18.02
N TRP A 84 6.78 -3.93 -17.09
CA TRP A 84 6.85 -4.25 -15.67
C TRP A 84 6.12 -5.55 -15.35
N GLN A 85 6.74 -6.39 -14.53
CA GLN A 85 6.10 -7.58 -13.99
C GLN A 85 5.11 -7.17 -12.89
N MET A 86 3.83 -7.35 -13.16
CA MET A 86 2.74 -7.07 -12.22
C MET A 86 2.17 -8.39 -11.71
N TYR A 87 1.86 -8.46 -10.42
CA TYR A 87 1.27 -9.62 -9.78
C TYR A 87 0.03 -9.25 -8.96
N THR A 88 -0.83 -10.23 -8.68
CA THR A 88 -1.79 -10.10 -7.58
C THR A 88 -1.08 -10.25 -6.23
N MET A 89 -1.64 -9.71 -5.16
CA MET A 89 -1.05 -9.89 -3.81
C MET A 89 -1.04 -11.36 -3.37
N GLU A 90 -2.04 -12.14 -3.79
CA GLU A 90 -2.10 -13.59 -3.53
C GLU A 90 -0.90 -14.32 -4.14
N GLU A 91 -0.54 -13.99 -5.37
CA GLU A 91 0.62 -14.57 -6.03
C GLU A 91 1.93 -14.09 -5.40
N ILE A 92 2.05 -12.82 -5.00
CA ILE A 92 3.21 -12.33 -4.25
C ILE A 92 3.36 -13.11 -2.93
N LYS A 93 2.27 -13.31 -2.18
CA LYS A 93 2.27 -14.19 -1.00
C LYS A 93 2.73 -15.61 -1.35
N GLY A 94 2.34 -16.15 -2.49
CA GLY A 94 2.80 -17.45 -2.98
C GLY A 94 4.30 -17.50 -3.28
N LEU A 95 4.81 -16.55 -4.05
CA LEU A 95 6.22 -16.45 -4.47
C LEU A 95 7.17 -16.28 -3.28
N LEU A 96 6.70 -15.63 -2.22
CA LEU A 96 7.48 -15.38 -1.00
C LEU A 96 7.25 -16.44 0.10
N GLY A 97 6.34 -17.40 -0.10
CA GLY A 97 6.02 -18.39 0.93
C GLY A 97 5.23 -17.81 2.12
N HIS A 98 4.50 -16.71 1.91
CA HIS A 98 3.72 -15.99 2.92
C HIS A 98 2.22 -16.28 2.89
N LYS A 99 1.77 -17.34 2.20
CA LYS A 99 0.32 -17.67 2.08
C LYS A 99 -0.38 -17.82 3.43
N ASP A 100 0.29 -18.50 4.37
CA ASP A 100 -0.24 -18.76 5.72
C ASP A 100 0.38 -17.82 6.78
N LYS A 101 1.01 -16.72 6.35
CA LYS A 101 1.65 -15.76 7.24
C LYS A 101 0.76 -14.54 7.45
N THR A 102 0.81 -14.02 8.67
CA THR A 102 0.24 -12.70 8.99
C THR A 102 1.13 -11.63 8.36
N ILE A 103 0.50 -10.61 7.78
CA ILE A 103 1.18 -9.42 7.28
C ILE A 103 0.76 -8.27 8.20
N ASP A 104 1.71 -7.68 8.92
CA ASP A 104 1.41 -6.67 9.92
C ASP A 104 0.94 -5.36 9.25
N ILE A 105 1.61 -4.96 8.17
CA ILE A 105 1.29 -3.74 7.42
C ILE A 105 1.35 -4.03 5.92
N VAL A 106 0.33 -3.57 5.19
CA VAL A 106 0.39 -3.37 3.74
C VAL A 106 0.31 -1.87 3.47
N LYS A 107 1.41 -1.26 3.04
CA LYS A 107 1.46 0.14 2.55
C LYS A 107 1.41 0.12 1.02
N MET A 108 0.61 1.01 0.44
CA MET A 108 0.38 1.05 -1.00
C MET A 108 0.21 2.48 -1.51
N ASP A 109 1.17 2.88 -2.33
CA ASP A 109 1.14 4.06 -3.19
C ASP A 109 1.65 3.56 -4.55
N ILE A 110 0.76 3.30 -5.51
CA ILE A 110 1.09 2.57 -6.75
C ILE A 110 0.47 3.21 -7.99
N GLU A 111 0.32 4.52 -7.96
CA GLU A 111 0.00 5.36 -9.11
C GLU A 111 -1.22 4.87 -9.90
N SER A 112 -2.38 4.87 -9.24
CA SER A 112 -3.69 4.44 -9.76
C SER A 112 -3.91 2.93 -9.88
N SER A 113 -2.90 2.09 -9.63
CA SER A 113 -3.11 0.63 -9.64
C SER A 113 -3.96 0.16 -8.46
N GLU A 114 -4.15 0.98 -7.41
CA GLU A 114 -4.97 0.68 -6.22
C GLU A 114 -6.40 0.32 -6.62
N TRP A 115 -6.93 1.01 -7.64
CA TRP A 115 -8.30 0.83 -8.12
C TRP A 115 -8.56 -0.53 -8.76
N THR A 116 -7.51 -1.28 -9.10
CA THR A 116 -7.62 -2.67 -9.57
C THR A 116 -7.10 -3.67 -8.55
N ALA A 117 -6.04 -3.31 -7.80
CA ALA A 117 -5.43 -4.16 -6.79
C ALA A 117 -6.35 -4.37 -5.60
N VAL A 118 -6.90 -3.31 -5.01
CA VAL A 118 -7.71 -3.39 -3.78
C VAL A 118 -8.97 -4.23 -3.98
N PRO A 119 -9.79 -4.06 -5.04
CA PRO A 119 -10.93 -4.94 -5.29
C PRO A 119 -10.52 -6.41 -5.45
N GLN A 120 -9.42 -6.68 -6.15
CA GLN A 120 -8.93 -8.05 -6.32
C GLN A 120 -8.45 -8.65 -4.99
N MET A 121 -7.76 -7.88 -4.16
CA MET A 121 -7.29 -8.30 -2.84
C MET A 121 -8.45 -8.64 -1.90
N LEU A 122 -9.53 -7.85 -1.95
CA LEU A 122 -10.78 -8.13 -1.22
C LEU A 122 -11.45 -9.39 -1.74
N SER A 123 -11.63 -9.53 -3.07
CA SER A 123 -12.36 -10.66 -3.65
C SER A 123 -11.63 -12.01 -3.52
N SER A 124 -10.29 -11.99 -3.56
CA SER A 124 -9.45 -13.20 -3.39
C SER A 124 -9.24 -13.57 -1.93
N GLY A 125 -9.57 -12.68 -0.99
CA GLY A 125 -9.21 -12.86 0.43
C GLY A 125 -7.72 -12.68 0.71
N ALA A 126 -6.95 -12.07 -0.19
CA ALA A 126 -5.53 -11.81 0.01
C ALA A 126 -5.25 -10.91 1.24
N LEU A 127 -6.23 -10.10 1.65
CA LEU A 127 -6.19 -9.29 2.87
C LEU A 127 -6.46 -10.06 4.17
N LYS A 128 -6.82 -11.34 4.09
CA LYS A 128 -6.97 -12.18 5.30
C LYS A 128 -5.62 -12.29 6.01
N GLY A 129 -5.64 -12.09 7.34
CA GLY A 129 -4.43 -12.06 8.16
C GLY A 129 -3.58 -10.79 7.98
N VAL A 130 -4.13 -9.73 7.37
CA VAL A 130 -3.48 -8.40 7.37
C VAL A 130 -4.01 -7.59 8.56
N LYS A 131 -3.12 -6.99 9.37
CA LYS A 131 -3.53 -6.19 10.55
C LYS A 131 -3.80 -4.72 10.19
N GLN A 132 -2.94 -4.12 9.38
CA GLN A 132 -3.03 -2.73 8.97
C GLN A 132 -2.88 -2.56 7.46
N LEU A 133 -3.65 -1.66 6.87
CA LEU A 133 -3.71 -1.41 5.42
C LEU A 133 -3.67 0.08 5.17
N TYR A 134 -2.63 0.57 4.49
CA TYR A 134 -2.46 1.97 4.13
C TYR A 134 -2.51 2.12 2.63
N ILE A 135 -3.36 3.02 2.15
CA ILE A 135 -3.61 3.20 0.72
C ILE A 135 -3.56 4.69 0.41
N GLU A 136 -2.78 5.08 -0.57
CA GLU A 136 -2.93 6.37 -1.24
C GLU A 136 -3.87 6.23 -2.44
N TYR A 137 -5.05 6.82 -2.34
CA TYR A 137 -6.00 6.83 -3.44
C TYR A 137 -5.65 7.94 -4.44
N HIS A 138 -5.08 7.53 -5.57
CA HIS A 138 -4.87 8.38 -6.75
C HIS A 138 -6.20 8.64 -7.49
N VAL A 139 -6.92 9.68 -7.11
CA VAL A 139 -8.24 10.02 -7.67
C VAL A 139 -8.06 10.76 -9.00
N THR A 140 -8.57 10.19 -10.09
CA THR A 140 -8.57 10.81 -11.42
C THR A 140 -10.01 11.00 -11.91
N SER A 141 -10.22 11.63 -13.07
CA SER A 141 -11.54 11.67 -13.70
C SER A 141 -12.09 10.27 -13.99
N ALA A 142 -11.22 9.29 -14.26
CA ALA A 142 -11.59 7.91 -14.52
C ALA A 142 -12.03 7.14 -13.26
N THR A 143 -11.56 7.57 -12.08
CA THR A 143 -11.81 6.84 -10.81
C THR A 143 -12.74 7.61 -9.87
N ASN A 144 -12.95 8.91 -10.09
CA ASN A 144 -13.97 9.72 -9.43
C ASN A 144 -15.37 9.42 -9.98
N ASN A 145 -15.82 8.19 -9.81
CA ASN A 145 -17.10 7.70 -10.27
C ASN A 145 -17.71 6.71 -9.27
N ARG A 146 -18.85 6.12 -9.64
CA ARG A 146 -19.56 5.15 -8.79
C ARG A 146 -18.72 3.92 -8.45
N GLU A 147 -17.89 3.43 -9.37
CA GLU A 147 -17.06 2.25 -9.14
C GLU A 147 -15.92 2.53 -8.16
N GLY A 148 -15.26 3.70 -8.27
CA GLY A 148 -14.28 4.14 -7.27
C GLY A 148 -14.89 4.24 -5.87
N LEU A 149 -16.08 4.82 -5.75
CA LEU A 149 -16.80 4.87 -4.47
C LEU A 149 -17.12 3.47 -3.92
N LYS A 150 -17.53 2.54 -4.78
CA LYS A 150 -17.80 1.14 -4.38
C LYS A 150 -16.54 0.46 -3.84
N THR A 151 -15.38 0.69 -4.44
CA THR A 151 -14.10 0.15 -3.95
C THR A 151 -13.81 0.63 -2.53
N ILE A 152 -13.92 1.93 -2.27
CA ILE A 152 -13.69 2.48 -0.92
C ILE A 152 -14.69 1.89 0.07
N GLN A 153 -15.98 1.84 -0.29
CA GLN A 153 -17.01 1.25 0.56
C GLN A 153 -16.79 -0.24 0.81
N ALA A 154 -16.23 -0.98 -0.14
CA ALA A 154 -15.98 -2.41 -0.01
C ALA A 154 -14.92 -2.70 1.06
N VAL A 155 -13.88 -1.84 1.18
CA VAL A 155 -12.89 -1.94 2.26
C VAL A 155 -13.57 -1.84 3.63
N GLU A 156 -14.43 -0.83 3.83
CA GLU A 156 -15.14 -0.66 5.10
C GLU A 156 -16.16 -1.78 5.38
N ARG A 157 -16.86 -2.27 4.34
CA ARG A 157 -17.81 -3.39 4.46
C ARG A 157 -17.12 -4.71 4.78
N ASP A 158 -15.89 -4.90 4.35
CA ASP A 158 -15.07 -6.06 4.74
C ASP A 158 -14.68 -6.01 6.24
N GLY A 159 -14.85 -4.86 6.90
CA GLY A 159 -14.67 -4.70 8.35
C GLY A 159 -13.48 -3.85 8.74
N TRP A 160 -12.73 -3.31 7.78
CA TRP A 160 -11.63 -2.38 8.02
C TRP A 160 -12.13 -1.07 8.64
N LYS A 161 -11.39 -0.55 9.63
CA LYS A 161 -11.69 0.71 10.31
C LYS A 161 -10.62 1.73 9.98
N LYS A 162 -11.03 2.90 9.47
CA LYS A 162 -10.14 4.05 9.30
C LYS A 162 -9.74 4.59 10.66
N PHE A 163 -8.45 4.78 10.89
CA PHE A 163 -7.95 5.47 12.09
C PHE A 163 -7.25 6.78 11.75
N TYR A 164 -6.76 6.94 10.51
CA TYR A 164 -6.12 8.18 10.07
C TYR A 164 -6.38 8.44 8.58
N VAL A 165 -6.48 9.72 8.22
CA VAL A 165 -6.66 10.19 6.84
C VAL A 165 -5.86 11.47 6.64
N ARG A 166 -5.03 11.52 5.60
CA ARG A 166 -4.24 12.69 5.23
C ARG A 166 -4.46 13.05 3.76
N LYS A 167 -4.39 14.36 3.47
CA LYS A 167 -4.30 14.87 2.11
C LYS A 167 -2.84 14.90 1.70
N ASN A 168 -2.49 14.25 0.59
CA ASN A 168 -1.17 14.42 0.00
C ASN A 168 -1.19 15.62 -0.94
N PHE A 169 -0.42 16.67 -0.66
CA PHE A 169 -0.39 17.89 -1.47
C PHE A 169 0.54 17.81 -2.70
N HIS A 170 1.22 16.68 -2.91
CA HIS A 170 2.05 16.46 -4.10
C HIS A 170 1.18 16.28 -5.35
N CYS A 171 -0.04 15.76 -5.20
CA CYS A 171 -1.03 15.63 -6.27
C CYS A 171 -1.98 16.83 -6.42
N MET A 172 -1.49 18.06 -6.34
CA MET A 172 -2.35 19.25 -6.42
C MET A 172 -2.82 19.56 -7.84
N ARG A 173 -4.14 19.69 -8.03
CA ARG A 173 -4.78 20.02 -9.31
C ARG A 173 -5.61 21.30 -9.21
N LYS A 174 -5.67 22.05 -10.32
CA LYS A 174 -6.58 23.19 -10.47
C LYS A 174 -7.93 22.65 -10.95
N GLN A 175 -8.95 22.78 -10.10
CA GLN A 175 -10.31 22.44 -10.50
C GLN A 175 -10.95 23.63 -11.21
N ARG A 176 -11.63 23.38 -12.35
CA ARG A 176 -12.41 24.39 -13.05
C ARG A 176 -13.47 24.95 -12.09
N ASP A 177 -13.63 26.27 -12.09
CA ASP A 177 -14.62 26.99 -11.28
C ASP A 177 -14.45 26.86 -9.76
N PHE A 178 -13.24 26.49 -9.29
CA PHE A 178 -12.90 26.49 -7.87
C PHE A 178 -11.73 27.46 -7.58
N PRO A 179 -11.82 28.31 -6.55
CA PRO A 179 -10.85 29.39 -6.33
C PRO A 179 -9.50 28.90 -5.78
N VAL A 180 -9.43 27.64 -5.30
CA VAL A 180 -8.21 27.06 -4.73
C VAL A 180 -7.83 25.75 -5.39
N LYS A 181 -6.53 25.43 -5.39
CA LYS A 181 -6.05 24.09 -5.78
C LYS A 181 -6.59 23.05 -4.80
N ARG A 182 -6.87 21.85 -5.30
CA ARG A 182 -7.32 20.71 -4.50
C ARG A 182 -6.40 19.52 -4.78
N THR A 183 -6.20 18.68 -3.78
CA THR A 183 -5.47 17.43 -3.99
C THR A 183 -6.35 16.40 -4.69
N SER A 184 -5.71 15.58 -5.52
CA SER A 184 -6.27 14.37 -6.07
C SER A 184 -5.71 13.08 -5.43
N CYS A 185 -4.91 13.18 -4.38
CA CYS A 185 -4.36 12.03 -3.66
C CYS A 185 -4.69 12.10 -2.17
N TYR A 186 -5.13 10.95 -1.64
CA TYR A 186 -5.63 10.82 -0.28
C TYR A 186 -5.06 9.56 0.35
N GLU A 187 -4.22 9.75 1.35
CA GLU A 187 -3.66 8.68 2.17
C GLU A 187 -4.70 8.29 3.22
N VAL A 188 -5.07 7.02 3.24
CA VAL A 188 -6.04 6.47 4.18
C VAL A 188 -5.44 5.25 4.86
N MET A 189 -5.38 5.31 6.18
CA MET A 189 -4.84 4.24 7.01
C MET A 189 -5.98 3.51 7.72
N TYR A 190 -6.03 2.21 7.49
CA TYR A 190 -7.01 1.30 8.05
C TYR A 190 -6.35 0.30 8.98
N MET A 191 -7.12 -0.17 9.95
CA MET A 191 -6.77 -1.31 10.80
C MET A 191 -7.93 -2.31 10.88
N LYS A 192 -7.60 -3.56 11.14
CA LYS A 192 -8.57 -4.64 11.36
C LYS A 192 -8.01 -5.57 12.45
N ALA A 193 -8.55 -5.43 13.66
CA ALA A 193 -8.26 -6.34 14.75
C ALA A 193 -8.63 -7.78 14.32
N GLN A 194 -7.72 -8.72 14.55
CA GLN A 194 -7.97 -10.13 14.29
C GLN A 194 -8.70 -10.67 15.52
N ASN A 195 -10.00 -10.97 15.37
CA ASN A 195 -10.77 -11.69 16.39
C ASN A 195 -10.44 -13.18 16.37
#